data_AF-K1PN16-F1
#
_entry.id   AF-K1PN16-F1
#
_cell.length_a   1.000
_cell.length_b   1.000
_cell.length_c   1.000
_cell.angle_alpha   90.00
_cell.angle_beta   90.00
_cell.angle_gamma   90.00
#
_symmetry.space_group_name_H-M   'P 1'
#
loop_
_entity.id
_entity.type
_entity.pdbx_description
1 polymer ?
#
loop_
_entity_poly.entity_id
_entity_poly.type
_entity_poly.pdbx_seq_one_letter_code
_entity_poly.pdbx_strand_id
1 'polypeptide(L)'
;MYTQKNQFTHEQLPMCDKDISVQKQAQRDSYHISSALSKANSKGPRPPHVPSIGDLVYLYSDRDKTNTRPRYIVVSKNDEWLYIKKFAGQQLRSHSYKVKTNQCFCVPTDLPTLPPKHQQHFVH
;
A
#
# COMPACT_ATOMS: atom_id res chain seq x y z
N MET A 1 27.79 -11.89 23.17
CA MET A 1 26.73 -11.34 24.04
C MET A 1 27.37 -10.47 25.11
N TYR A 2 27.51 -9.16 24.88
CA TYR A 2 28.19 -8.24 25.81
C TYR A 2 27.26 -7.13 26.35
N THR A 3 25.99 -7.11 25.94
CA THR A 3 25.06 -5.96 26.11
C THR A 3 23.79 -6.26 26.91
N GLN A 4 23.59 -7.48 27.42
CA GLN A 4 22.39 -7.84 28.21
C GLN A 4 22.63 -7.81 29.73
N LYS A 5 23.55 -6.96 30.18
CA LYS A 5 23.85 -6.79 31.61
C LYS A 5 23.41 -5.41 32.07
N ASN A 6 22.91 -5.34 33.30
CA ASN A 6 22.65 -4.09 33.98
C ASN A 6 23.96 -3.29 34.12
N GLN A 7 23.90 -1.98 33.85
CA GLN A 7 25.08 -1.10 33.84
C GLN A 7 25.72 -0.91 35.22
N PHE A 8 24.94 -1.01 36.30
CA PHE A 8 25.39 -0.74 37.67
C PHE A 8 25.57 -2.01 38.50
N THR A 9 24.68 -3.00 38.33
CA THR A 9 24.76 -4.27 39.07
C THR A 9 25.51 -5.36 38.31
N HIS A 10 25.75 -5.17 37.01
CA HIS A 10 26.35 -6.17 36.11
C HIS A 10 25.60 -7.51 36.03
N GLU A 11 24.42 -7.59 36.63
CA GLU A 11 23.55 -8.76 36.56
C GLU A 11 22.92 -8.88 35.18
N GLN A 12 22.65 -10.13 34.78
CA GLN A 12 21.94 -10.41 33.54
C GLN A 12 20.50 -9.89 33.64
N LEU A 13 20.06 -9.13 32.64
CA LEU A 13 18.66 -8.70 32.58
C LEU A 13 17.75 -9.93 32.40
N PRO A 14 16.63 -10.05 33.16
CA PRO A 14 15.74 -11.20 33.09
C PRO A 14 14.80 -11.10 31.87
N MET A 15 15.40 -11.05 30.68
CA MET A 15 14.68 -10.85 29.43
C MET A 15 15.15 -11.87 28.41
N CYS A 16 14.20 -12.59 27.81
CA CYS A 16 14.44 -13.52 26.73
C CYS A 16 13.93 -12.89 25.43
N ASP A 17 14.78 -12.86 24.39
CA ASP A 17 14.43 -12.26 23.10
C ASP A 17 13.16 -12.88 22.48
N LYS A 18 12.91 -14.17 22.75
CA LYS A 18 11.68 -14.86 22.30
C LYS A 18 10.45 -14.25 22.95
N ASP A 19 10.46 -14.04 24.26
CA ASP A 19 9.32 -13.51 25.00
C ASP A 19 9.02 -12.07 24.59
N ILE A 20 10.07 -11.26 24.38
CA ILE A 20 9.94 -9.89 23.84
C ILE A 20 9.32 -9.92 22.45
N SER A 21 9.74 -10.85 21.59
CA SER A 21 9.23 -10.96 20.22
C SER A 21 7.73 -11.31 20.21
N VAL A 22 7.32 -12.25 21.07
CA VAL A 22 5.91 -12.64 21.27
C VAL A 22 5.10 -11.47 21.83
N GLN A 23 5.59 -10.81 22.88
CA GLN A 23 4.92 -9.66 23.49
C GLN A 23 4.73 -8.52 22.50
N LYS A 24 5.77 -8.20 21.72
CA LYS A 24 5.68 -7.18 20.66
C LYS A 24 4.69 -7.57 19.56
N GLN A 25 4.61 -8.85 19.22
CA GLN A 25 3.62 -9.32 18.24
C GLN A 25 2.19 -9.11 18.77
N ALA A 26 1.92 -9.55 20.00
CA ALA A 26 0.61 -9.34 20.63
C ALA A 26 0.22 -7.86 20.73
N GLN A 27 1.19 -6.97 21.02
CA GLN A 27 0.96 -5.52 21.01
C GLN A 27 0.64 -4.97 19.61
N ARG A 28 1.29 -5.47 18.56
CA ARG A 28 0.95 -5.05 17.19
C ARG A 28 -0.47 -5.47 16.84
N ASP A 29 -0.86 -6.70 17.19
CA ASP A 29 -2.18 -7.23 16.87
C ASP A 29 -3.30 -6.45 17.60
N SER A 30 -3.07 -6.03 18.85
CA SER A 30 -4.04 -5.24 19.61
C SER A 30 -4.15 -3.79 19.15
N TYR A 31 -3.04 -3.15 18.76
CA TYR A 31 -3.02 -1.72 18.40
C TYR A 31 -3.10 -1.43 16.91
N HIS A 32 -3.09 -2.45 16.03
CA HIS A 32 -3.06 -2.23 14.59
C HIS A 32 -4.21 -1.33 14.10
N ILE A 33 -5.45 -1.56 14.59
CA ILE A 33 -6.63 -0.81 14.15
C ILE A 33 -6.59 0.65 14.65
N SER A 34 -6.33 0.87 15.94
CA SER A 34 -6.31 2.22 16.53
C SER A 34 -5.19 3.07 15.94
N SER A 35 -4.01 2.48 15.70
CA SER A 35 -2.91 3.15 15.03
C SER A 35 -3.26 3.50 13.59
N ALA A 36 -3.82 2.55 12.82
CA ALA A 36 -4.25 2.81 11.44
C ALA A 36 -5.25 3.98 11.36
N LEU A 37 -6.24 4.03 12.24
CA LEU A 37 -7.23 5.12 12.30
C LEU A 37 -6.58 6.46 12.66
N SER A 38 -5.70 6.49 13.66
CA SER A 38 -4.98 7.71 14.07
C SER A 38 -4.08 8.25 12.96
N LYS A 39 -3.44 7.37 12.18
CA LYS A 39 -2.52 7.75 11.10
C LYS A 39 -3.22 8.03 9.77
N ALA A 40 -4.49 7.68 9.63
CA ALA A 40 -5.26 7.96 8.41
C ALA A 40 -5.64 9.45 8.25
N ASN A 41 -5.34 10.32 9.22
CA ASN A 41 -5.70 11.76 9.19
C ASN A 41 -7.18 11.99 8.85
N SER A 42 -8.08 11.22 9.49
CA SER A 42 -9.52 11.24 9.26
C SER A 42 -9.97 10.83 7.84
N LYS A 43 -9.07 10.31 7.01
CA LYS A 43 -9.47 9.62 5.77
C LYS A 43 -10.12 8.29 6.18
N GLY A 44 -11.39 8.12 5.83
CA GLY A 44 -12.11 6.88 6.10
C GLY A 44 -11.47 5.67 5.43
N PRO A 45 -11.85 4.44 5.81
CA PRO A 45 -11.37 3.23 5.16
C PRO A 45 -11.70 3.29 3.66
N ARG A 46 -10.69 2.97 2.84
CA ARG A 46 -10.84 2.99 1.39
C ARG A 46 -11.77 1.84 0.96
N PRO A 47 -12.75 2.10 0.07
CA PRO A 47 -13.58 1.02 -0.45
C PRO A 47 -12.71 0.02 -1.23
N PRO A 48 -13.06 -1.28 -1.20
CA PRO A 48 -12.39 -2.27 -2.02
C PRO A 48 -12.54 -1.89 -3.49
N HIS A 49 -11.42 -1.54 -4.14
CA HIS A 49 -11.43 -1.08 -5.51
C HIS A 49 -11.24 -2.27 -6.46
N VAL A 50 -12.31 -2.64 -7.16
CA VAL A 50 -12.26 -3.65 -8.22
C VAL A 50 -11.66 -2.99 -9.47
N PRO A 51 -10.55 -3.52 -10.03
CA PRO A 51 -9.96 -2.98 -11.24
C PRO A 51 -10.95 -2.96 -12.41
N SER A 52 -11.01 -1.82 -13.10
CA SER A 52 -11.74 -1.59 -14.34
C SER A 52 -10.77 -1.34 -15.51
N ILE A 53 -11.31 -1.35 -16.73
CA ILE A 53 -10.53 -1.04 -17.94
C ILE A 53 -10.08 0.42 -17.88
N GLY A 54 -8.80 0.66 -18.17
CA GLY A 54 -8.17 1.98 -18.09
C GLY A 54 -7.47 2.27 -16.76
N ASP A 55 -7.70 1.46 -15.72
CA ASP A 55 -7.10 1.69 -14.41
C ASP A 55 -5.62 1.32 -14.38
N LEU A 56 -4.88 2.05 -13.54
CA LEU A 56 -3.49 1.75 -13.24
C LEU A 56 -3.41 0.70 -12.12
N VAL A 57 -2.70 -0.39 -12.39
CA VAL A 57 -2.53 -1.49 -11.44
C VAL A 57 -1.07 -1.86 -11.26
N TYR A 58 -0.75 -2.37 -10.07
CA TYR A 58 0.52 -2.99 -9.74
C TYR A 58 0.31 -4.48 -9.45
N LEU A 59 1.35 -5.27 -9.73
CA LEU A 59 1.36 -6.70 -9.42
C LEU A 59 2.00 -6.97 -8.06
N TYR A 60 1.41 -7.89 -7.29
CA TYR A 60 2.00 -8.32 -6.03
C TYR A 60 3.30 -9.11 -6.22
N SER A 61 3.42 -9.87 -7.32
CA SER A 61 4.58 -10.69 -7.68
C SER A 61 5.82 -9.88 -7.99
N ASP A 62 5.67 -8.68 -8.57
CA ASP A 62 6.76 -7.82 -9.02
C ASP A 62 7.38 -7.06 -7.85
N ARG A 63 7.88 -7.81 -6.86
CA ARG A 63 8.62 -7.28 -5.72
C ARG A 63 10.10 -7.23 -6.11
N ASP A 64 10.59 -6.03 -6.38
CA ASP A 64 12.01 -5.78 -6.54
C ASP A 64 12.49 -4.93 -5.35
N LYS A 65 13.65 -5.26 -4.79
CA LYS A 65 14.27 -4.50 -3.69
C LYS A 65 14.97 -3.25 -4.21
N THR A 66 15.49 -3.30 -5.44
CA THR A 66 16.29 -2.21 -6.02
C THR A 66 15.46 -1.28 -6.89
N ASN A 67 14.41 -1.80 -7.54
CA ASN A 67 13.63 -1.03 -8.51
C ASN A 67 12.22 -0.73 -8.02
N THR A 68 11.68 0.41 -8.48
CA THR A 68 10.26 0.73 -8.30
C THR A 68 9.39 -0.29 -9.02
N ARG A 69 8.24 -0.63 -8.42
CA ARG A 69 7.27 -1.53 -9.05
C ARG A 69 6.84 -1.00 -10.42
N PRO A 70 6.88 -1.83 -11.46
CA PRO A 70 6.43 -1.40 -12.78
C PRO A 70 4.93 -1.12 -12.78
N ARG A 71 4.54 -0.02 -13.42
CA ARG A 71 3.14 0.36 -13.61
C ARG A 71 2.53 -0.46 -14.75
N TYR A 72 1.29 -0.89 -14.59
CA TYR A 72 0.51 -1.52 -15.64
C TYR A 72 -0.83 -0.80 -15.82
N ILE A 73 -1.39 -0.86 -17.02
CA ILE A 73 -2.76 -0.43 -17.32
C ILE A 73 -3.61 -1.64 -17.68
N VAL A 74 -4.85 -1.67 -17.20
CA VAL A 74 -5.84 -2.68 -17.59
C VAL A 74 -6.37 -2.34 -18.98
N VAL A 75 -6.13 -3.23 -19.94
CA VAL A 75 -6.57 -3.06 -21.34
C VAL A 75 -7.89 -3.75 -21.59
N SER A 76 -8.08 -4.93 -21.00
CA SER A 76 -9.36 -5.63 -21.03
C SER A 76 -9.55 -6.46 -19.77
N LYS A 77 -10.80 -6.80 -19.50
CA LYS A 77 -11.22 -7.53 -18.32
C LYS A 77 -12.22 -8.60 -18.73
N ASN A 78 -11.96 -9.81 -18.27
CA ASN A 78 -12.89 -10.93 -18.23
C ASN A 78 -13.09 -11.27 -16.75
N ASP A 79 -14.26 -11.71 -16.32
CA ASP A 79 -14.66 -11.89 -14.90
C ASP A 79 -13.51 -12.08 -13.88
N GLU A 80 -12.74 -13.18 -13.99
CA GLU A 80 -11.62 -13.49 -13.09
C GLU A 80 -10.24 -12.98 -13.57
N TRP A 81 -10.13 -12.63 -14.85
CA TRP A 81 -8.86 -12.36 -15.54
C TRP A 81 -8.77 -10.95 -16.10
N LEU A 82 -7.68 -10.27 -15.77
CA LEU A 82 -7.31 -8.99 -16.33
C LEU A 82 -6.20 -9.16 -17.36
N TYR A 83 -6.34 -8.46 -18.47
CA TYR A 83 -5.29 -8.30 -19.46
C TYR A 83 -4.66 -6.94 -19.28
N ILE A 84 -3.40 -6.94 -18.86
CA ILE A 84 -2.67 -5.73 -18.48
C ILE A 84 -1.48 -5.51 -19.40
N LYS A 85 -1.14 -4.24 -19.64
CA LYS A 85 0.07 -3.86 -20.40
C LYS A 85 0.99 -3.03 -19.52
N LYS A 86 2.29 -3.29 -19.65
CA LYS A 86 3.34 -2.67 -18.84
C LYS A 86 3.75 -1.31 -19.40
N PHE A 87 3.91 -0.32 -18.53
CA PHE A 87 4.62 0.91 -18.86
C PHE A 87 6.14 0.72 -18.76
N ALA A 88 6.85 1.17 -19.78
CA ALA A 88 8.30 1.33 -19.78
C ALA A 88 8.60 2.83 -19.90
N GLY A 89 8.75 3.52 -18.76
CA GLY A 89 8.81 4.98 -18.73
C GLY A 89 7.49 5.60 -19.21
N GLN A 90 7.56 6.37 -20.30
CA GLN A 90 6.42 7.04 -20.94
C GLN A 90 5.75 6.21 -22.04
N GLN A 91 6.30 5.03 -22.36
CA GLN A 91 5.79 4.18 -23.44
C GLN A 91 5.01 2.98 -22.89
N LEU A 92 3.95 2.59 -23.59
CA LEU A 92 3.22 1.37 -23.32
C LEU A 92 3.80 0.22 -24.13
N ARG A 93 4.19 -0.88 -23.48
CA ARG A 93 4.66 -2.08 -24.17
C ARG A 93 3.53 -2.75 -24.93
N SER A 94 3.84 -3.37 -26.06
CA SER A 94 2.86 -4.09 -26.89
C SER A 94 2.31 -5.35 -26.22
N HIS A 95 3.17 -6.06 -25.49
CA HIS A 95 2.84 -7.34 -24.85
C HIS A 95 1.80 -7.18 -23.73
N SER A 96 0.76 -8.01 -23.77
CA SER A 96 -0.28 -8.09 -22.74
C SER A 96 -0.08 -9.30 -21.83
N TYR A 97 -0.14 -9.09 -20.53
CA TYR A 97 -0.08 -10.14 -19.52
C TYR A 97 -1.48 -10.47 -19.03
N LYS A 98 -1.76 -11.77 -18.85
CA LYS A 98 -2.99 -12.27 -18.26
C LYS A 98 -2.78 -12.54 -16.78
N VAL A 99 -3.55 -11.88 -15.92
CA VAL A 99 -3.38 -11.93 -14.46
C VAL A 99 -4.72 -12.04 -13.76
N LYS A 100 -4.78 -12.75 -12.63
CA LYS A 100 -6.00 -12.81 -11.81
C LYS A 100 -6.25 -11.48 -11.11
N THR A 101 -7.51 -11.10 -10.94
CA THR A 101 -7.91 -9.85 -10.24
C THR A 101 -7.30 -9.76 -8.83
N ASN A 102 -7.20 -10.89 -8.12
CA ASN A 102 -6.64 -10.95 -6.75
C ASN A 102 -5.10 -10.82 -6.69
N GLN A 103 -4.41 -10.87 -7.84
CA GLN A 103 -2.95 -10.75 -7.92
C GLN A 103 -2.49 -9.33 -8.26
N CYS A 104 -3.43 -8.39 -8.38
CA CYS A 104 -3.15 -6.99 -8.64
C CYS A 104 -3.81 -6.09 -7.59
N PHE A 105 -3.27 -4.88 -7.44
CA PHE A 105 -3.89 -3.83 -6.64
C PHE A 105 -3.93 -2.52 -7.41
N CYS A 106 -5.04 -1.80 -7.27
CA CYS A 106 -5.27 -0.55 -7.98
C CYS A 106 -4.60 0.63 -7.28
N VAL A 107 -3.98 1.47 -8.09
CA VAL A 107 -3.46 2.75 -7.60
C VAL A 107 -4.64 3.68 -7.35
N PRO A 108 -4.77 4.27 -6.16
CA PRO A 108 -5.72 5.36 -5.95
C PRO A 108 -5.37 6.52 -6.84
N THR A 109 -6.26 6.82 -7.78
CA THR A 109 -6.34 8.14 -8.37
C THR A 109 -7.14 9.01 -7.40
N ASP A 110 -6.53 9.37 -6.27
CA ASP A 110 -7.09 10.38 -5.38
C ASP A 110 -6.92 11.74 -6.07
N LEU A 111 -7.75 12.02 -7.09
CA LEU A 111 -7.93 13.40 -7.50
C LEU A 111 -8.59 14.09 -6.31
N PRO A 112 -7.95 15.10 -5.69
CA PRO A 112 -8.68 15.93 -4.76
C PRO A 112 -9.86 16.49 -5.54
N THR A 113 -11.08 16.19 -5.11
CA THR A 113 -12.27 16.92 -5.53
C THR A 113 -12.00 18.36 -5.12
N LEU A 114 -11.41 19.15 -6.02
CA LEU A 114 -11.28 20.58 -5.80
C LEU A 114 -12.72 21.07 -5.62
N PRO A 115 -13.04 21.78 -4.52
CA PRO A 115 -14.36 22.37 -4.39
C PRO A 115 -14.59 23.26 -5.63
N PRO A 116 -15.81 23.28 -6.19
CA PRO A 116 -16.11 24.15 -7.31
C PRO A 116 -15.70 25.58 -6.93
N LYS A 117 -14.78 26.18 -7.69
CA LYS A 117 -14.37 27.57 -7.49
C LYS A 117 -15.63 28.42 -7.55
N HIS A 118 -16.02 29.03 -6.43
CA HIS A 118 -17.15 29.94 -6.36
C HIS A 118 -16.90 31.05 -7.39
N GLN A 119 -17.64 31.06 -8.49
CA GLN A 119 -17.57 32.14 -9.49
C GLN A 119 -18.05 33.40 -8.79
N GLN A 120 -17.10 34.27 -8.41
CA GLN A 120 -17.44 35.62 -7.99
C GLN A 120 -17.91 36.36 -9.26
N HIS A 121 -19.23 36.49 -9.40
CA HIS A 121 -19.82 37.39 -10.37
C HIS A 121 -19.39 38.81 -10.00
N PHE A 122 -18.47 39.38 -10.78
CA PHE A 122 -18.22 40.82 -10.78
C PHE A 122 -19.42 41.49 -11.46
N VAL A 123 -20.27 42.12 -10.65
CA VAL A 123 -21.26 43.08 -11.14
C VAL A 123 -20.51 44.39 -11.38
N HIS A 124 -20.63 44.93 -12.60
CA HIS A 124 -20.06 46.20 -13.02
C HIS A 124 -20.89 47.37 -12.48
#